data_AF-A0A401R612-F1
#
_entry.id   AF-A0A401R612-F1
#
_cell.length_a   1.000
_cell.length_b   1.000
_cell.length_c   1.000
_cell.angle_alpha   90.00
_cell.angle_beta   90.00
_cell.angle_gamma   90.00
#
_symmetry.space_group_name_H-M   'P 1'
#
loop_
_entity.id
_entity.type
_entity.pdbx_description
1 polymer ?
#
loop_
_entity_poly.entity_id
_entity_poly.type
_entity_poly.pdbx_seq_one_letter_code
_entity_poly.pdbx_strand_id
1 'polypeptide(L)' 'MTTPSRYSAEPVELTLDPWLLEGTPTPGCSHCTTLATQRDQAAKTRDWKTACNAARGIRNHRNGHRETP' A
#
# COMPACT_ATOMS: atom_id res chain seq x y z
N MET A 1 -7.78 29.40 -31.54
CA MET A 1 -7.50 28.34 -30.54
C MET A 1 -6.73 28.97 -29.39
N THR A 2 -7.24 28.90 -28.17
CA THR A 2 -6.54 29.40 -26.98
C THR A 2 -5.68 28.29 -26.38
N THR A 3 -4.43 28.61 -26.08
CA THR A 3 -3.50 27.69 -25.42
C THR A 3 -4.00 27.39 -24.00
N PRO A 4 -4.00 26.12 -23.54
CA PRO A 4 -4.41 25.78 -22.19
C PRO A 4 -3.49 26.46 -21.16
N SER A 5 -4.08 26.99 -20.08
CA SER A 5 -3.31 27.59 -18.98
C SER A 5 -2.43 26.54 -18.32
N ARG A 6 -1.18 26.88 -18.04
CA ARG A 6 -0.26 26.04 -17.26
C ARG A 6 -0.14 26.63 -15.86
N TYR A 7 -0.09 25.77 -14.85
CA TYR A 7 0.30 26.19 -13.52
C TYR A 7 1.77 26.61 -13.53
N SER A 8 2.06 27.80 -13.00
CA SER A 8 3.43 28.33 -12.89
C SER A 8 4.16 27.82 -11.66
N ALA A 9 3.44 27.30 -10.67
CA ALA A 9 4.00 26.72 -9.47
C ALA A 9 4.54 25.31 -9.74
N GLU A 10 5.65 24.98 -9.09
CA GLU A 10 6.19 23.62 -9.07
C GLU A 10 5.21 22.67 -8.35
N PRO A 11 5.05 21.42 -8.81
CA PRO A 11 4.24 20.43 -8.10
C PRO A 11 4.69 20.27 -6.65
N VAL A 12 3.74 20.23 -5.73
CA VAL A 12 4.03 19.89 -4.34
C VAL A 12 4.17 18.37 -4.22
N GLU A 13 5.33 17.93 -3.74
CA GLU A 13 5.54 16.52 -3.40
C GLU A 13 4.90 16.25 -2.04
N LEU A 14 3.91 15.35 -2.03
CA LEU A 14 3.27 14.89 -0.80
C LEU A 14 4.05 13.72 -0.24
N THR A 15 4.40 13.78 1.05
CA THR A 15 4.96 12.63 1.74
C THR A 15 3.92 11.52 1.82
N LEU A 16 4.32 10.29 1.52
CA LEU A 16 3.46 9.14 1.74
C LEU A 16 3.30 8.91 3.24
N ASP A 17 2.06 8.93 3.70
CA ASP A 17 1.78 8.64 5.09
C ASP A 17 2.12 7.17 5.40
N PRO A 18 2.87 6.89 6.49
CA PRO A 18 3.24 5.53 6.87
C PRO A 18 2.05 4.58 7.01
N TRP A 19 0.88 5.09 7.43
CA TRP A 19 -0.34 4.30 7.62
C TRP A 19 -0.84 3.61 6.35
N LEU A 20 -0.49 4.13 5.17
CA LEU A 20 -0.86 3.50 3.89
C LEU A 20 -0.22 2.12 3.71
N LEU A 21 0.99 1.95 4.24
CA LEU A 21 1.77 0.71 4.18
C LEU A 21 1.59 -0.18 5.42
N GLU A 22 0.88 0.29 6.44
CA GLU A 22 0.55 -0.50 7.62
C GLU A 22 -0.26 -1.75 7.28
N GLY A 23 -0.06 -2.81 8.04
CA GLY A 23 -0.68 -4.11 7.78
C GLY A 23 0.20 -5.18 8.38
N THR A 24 -0.05 -5.48 9.65
CA THR A 24 0.68 -6.53 10.36
C THR A 24 0.17 -7.88 9.89
N PRO A 25 1.01 -8.73 9.27
CA PRO A 25 0.59 -10.05 8.87
C PRO A 25 0.24 -10.89 10.10
N THR A 26 -0.85 -11.66 10.01
CA THR A 26 -1.21 -12.60 11.07
C THR A 26 -0.19 -13.74 11.13
N PRO A 27 0.37 -14.06 12.31
CA PRO A 27 1.29 -15.18 12.45
C PRO A 27 0.69 -16.49 11.90
N GLY A 28 1.47 -17.23 11.13
CA GLY A 28 1.04 -18.50 10.53
C GLY A 28 0.13 -18.39 9.31
N CYS A 29 -0.32 -17.19 8.92
CA CYS A 29 -1.09 -17.02 7.69
C CYS A 29 -0.18 -16.89 6.46
N SER A 30 -0.20 -17.90 5.58
CA SER A 30 0.55 -17.88 4.32
C SER A 30 0.14 -16.71 3.42
N HIS A 31 -1.15 -16.37 3.34
CA HIS A 31 -1.66 -15.26 2.53
C HIS A 31 -1.12 -13.91 3.02
N CYS A 32 -1.18 -13.64 4.33
CA CYS A 32 -0.64 -12.42 4.91
C CYS A 32 0.87 -12.31 4.70
N THR A 33 1.62 -13.41 4.84
CA THR A 33 3.07 -13.44 4.62
C THR A 33 3.43 -13.13 3.16
N THR A 34 2.70 -13.69 2.20
CA THR A 34 2.89 -13.39 0.77
C THR A 34 2.63 -11.91 0.49
N LEU A 35 1.54 -11.36 0.99
CA LEU A 35 1.22 -9.94 0.82
C LEU A 35 2.27 -9.03 1.50
N ALA A 36 2.75 -9.40 2.69
CA ALA A 36 3.81 -8.63 3.37
C ALA A 36 5.09 -8.61 2.53
N THR A 37 5.47 -9.76 1.97
CA THR A 37 6.64 -9.86 1.08
C THR A 37 6.45 -9.01 -0.18
N GLN A 38 5.27 -9.06 -0.80
CA GLN A 38 4.95 -8.25 -1.98
C GLN A 38 5.01 -6.75 -1.68
N ARG A 39 4.45 -6.32 -0.54
CA ARG A 39 4.50 -4.94 -0.08
C ARG A 39 5.95 -4.47 0.06
N ASP A 40 6.78 -5.25 0.75
CA ASP A 40 8.14 -4.84 1.09
C ASP A 40 9.03 -4.77 -0.17
N GLN A 41 8.82 -5.65 -1.16
CA GLN A 41 9.52 -5.58 -2.44
C GLN A 41 9.04 -4.40 -3.29
N ALA A 42 7.73 -4.15 -3.36
CA ALA A 42 7.17 -3.02 -4.09
C ALA A 42 7.61 -1.67 -3.50
N ALA A 43 7.72 -1.57 -2.18
CA ALA A 43 8.25 -0.38 -1.51
C ALA A 43 9.71 -0.09 -1.91
N LYS A 44 10.55 -1.13 -2.04
CA LYS A 44 11.95 -0.99 -2.49
C LYS A 44 12.06 -0.46 -3.92
N THR A 45 11.14 -0.86 -4.82
CA THR A 45 11.11 -0.42 -6.22
C THR A 45 10.26 0.84 -6.45
N ARG A 46 9.73 1.45 -5.39
CA ARG A 46 8.81 2.61 -5.45
C ARG A 46 7.52 2.34 -6.25
N ASP A 47 7.11 1.08 -6.35
CA ASP A 47 5.79 0.71 -6.87
C ASP A 47 4.74 0.86 -5.76
N TRP A 48 4.34 2.11 -5.52
CA TRP A 48 3.41 2.45 -4.45
C TRP A 48 2.02 1.87 -4.64
N LYS A 49 1.59 1.67 -5.89
CA LYS A 49 0.30 1.03 -6.19
C LYS A 49 0.29 -0.40 -5.66
N THR A 50 1.33 -1.17 -5.97
CA THR A 50 1.43 -2.55 -5.49
C THR A 50 1.62 -2.61 -3.98
N ALA A 51 2.46 -1.74 -3.41
CA ALA A 51 2.69 -1.69 -1.97
C ALA A 51 1.41 -1.38 -1.17
N CYS A 52 0.65 -0.36 -1.58
CA CYS A 52 -0.60 0.03 -0.93
C CYS A 52 -1.69 -1.04 -1.07
N ASN A 53 -1.79 -1.70 -2.23
CA ASN A 53 -2.74 -2.78 -2.44
C ASN A 53 -2.44 -4.00 -1.56
N ALA A 54 -1.17 -4.38 -1.44
CA ALA A 54 -0.75 -5.47 -0.57
C ALA A 54 -1.01 -5.17 0.91
N ALA A 55 -0.68 -3.95 1.36
CA ALA A 55 -0.98 -3.49 2.72
C ALA A 55 -2.49 -3.50 3.02
N ARG A 56 -3.31 -2.99 2.09
CA ARG A 56 -4.78 -3.07 2.16
C ARG A 56 -5.27 -4.51 2.23
N GLY A 57 -4.68 -5.42 1.45
CA GLY A 57 -4.97 -6.84 1.48
C GLY A 57 -4.77 -7.44 2.87
N ILE A 58 -3.65 -7.14 3.54
CA ILE A 58 -3.37 -7.61 4.91
C ILE A 58 -4.42 -7.08 5.89
N ARG A 59 -4.70 -5.77 5.86
CA ARG A 59 -5.68 -5.13 6.77
C ARG A 59 -7.08 -5.71 6.61
N ASN A 60 -7.50 -5.99 5.37
CA ASN A 60 -8.81 -6.54 5.07
C ASN A 60 -8.88 -8.05 5.36
N HIS A 61 -7.78 -8.78 5.14
CA HIS A 61 -7.69 -10.21 5.43
C HIS A 61 -7.78 -10.49 6.93
N ARG A 62 -7.33 -9.54 7.77
CA ARG A 62 -7.46 -9.62 9.23
C ARG A 62 -8.89 -9.95 9.69
N ASN A 63 -9.90 -9.38 9.04
CA ASN A 63 -11.30 -9.64 9.38
C ASN A 63 -11.78 -11.05 9.00
N GLY A 64 -11.07 -11.73 8.09
CA GLY A 64 -11.30 -13.12 7.69
C GLY A 64 -10.63 -14.15 8.60
N HIS A 65 -9.78 -13.74 9.55
CA HIS A 65 -9.16 -14.61 10.56
C HIS A 65 -10.04 -14.88 11.78
N ARG A 66 -11.36 -14.65 11.69
CA ARG A 66 -12.28 -14.94 12.79
C ARG A 66 -12.14 -16.41 13.21
N GLU A 67 -11.57 -16.57 14.40
CA GLU A 67 -11.55 -17.73 15.30
C GLU A 67 -11.52 -19.08 14.58
N THR A 68 -10.31 -19.52 14.22
CA THR A 68 -10.05 -20.96 14.21
C THR A 68 -10.11 -21.43 15.68
N PRO A 69 -10.99 -22.39 16.03
CA PRO A 69 -11.08 -22.96 17.38
C PRO A 69 -9.79 -23.70 17.79
#